data_AF-A0A5U8SXA6-F1
#
_entry.id   AF-A0A5U8SXA6-F1
#
_cell.length_a   1.000
_cell.length_b   1.000
_cell.length_c   1.000
_cell.angle_alpha   90.00
_cell.angle_beta   90.00
_cell.angle_gamma   90.00
#
_symmetry.space_group_name_H-M   'P 1'
#
loop_
_entity.id
_entity.type
_entity.pdbx_description
1 polymer ?
#
loop_
_entity_poly.entity_id
_entity_poly.type
_entity_poly.pdbx_seq_one_letter_code
_entity_poly.pdbx_strand_id
1 'polypeptide(L)'
;LIAGGHKAILKAVENAEDNRELAVSDLKALNFNEKDVLVGIAASGRTPYVLGGMEYALSLGATVAAVSCNPDSEMSRLAGIAITPVVGPEVITGSSRMKAGTAQKLILNMITTGAMIRSGKVYGNLMADVEATNAKLVERQKRIVMAATECDRATAEQAL
;
A
#
# COMPACT_ATOMS: atom_id res chain seq x y z
N LEU A 1 -6.58 5.66 -2.26
CA LEU A 1 -7.58 5.96 -3.30
C LEU A 1 -8.19 4.66 -3.80
N ILE A 2 -9.46 4.71 -4.20
CA ILE A 2 -10.17 3.61 -4.87
C ILE A 2 -11.12 4.24 -5.88
N ALA A 3 -11.19 3.69 -7.10
CA ALA A 3 -12.11 4.17 -8.11
C ALA A 3 -13.56 4.15 -7.57
N GLY A 4 -14.25 5.30 -7.64
CA GLY A 4 -15.60 5.46 -7.08
C GLY A 4 -15.64 5.89 -5.61
N GLY A 5 -14.47 6.12 -4.99
CA GLY A 5 -14.34 6.72 -3.65
C GLY A 5 -14.87 5.85 -2.51
N HIS A 6 -15.26 6.47 -1.39
CA HIS A 6 -15.64 5.74 -0.17
C HIS A 6 -16.78 4.73 -0.38
N LYS A 7 -17.73 5.01 -1.29
CA LYS A 7 -18.83 4.09 -1.61
C LYS A 7 -18.33 2.74 -2.14
N ALA A 8 -17.23 2.76 -2.91
CA ALA A 8 -16.61 1.58 -3.50
C ALA A 8 -16.04 0.59 -2.46
N ILE A 9 -15.81 1.03 -1.22
CA ILE A 9 -15.32 0.17 -0.13
C ILE A 9 -16.39 -0.86 0.26
N LEU A 10 -17.67 -0.45 0.29
CA LEU A 10 -18.77 -1.29 0.73
C LEU A 10 -19.51 -1.95 -0.43
N LYS A 11 -19.55 -1.28 -1.59
CA LYS A 11 -20.27 -1.77 -2.77
C LYS A 11 -19.56 -1.31 -4.03
N ALA A 12 -19.35 -2.25 -4.97
CA ALA A 12 -18.79 -1.92 -6.28
C ALA A 12 -19.58 -0.79 -6.95
N VAL A 13 -18.84 0.17 -7.53
CA VAL A 13 -19.40 1.30 -8.27
C VAL A 13 -19.18 1.03 -9.75
N GLU A 14 -20.28 1.00 -10.50
CA GLU A 14 -20.27 0.69 -11.93
C GLU A 14 -19.46 1.73 -12.72
N ASN A 15 -18.67 1.27 -13.70
CA ASN A 15 -17.84 2.07 -14.62
C ASN A 15 -16.79 2.98 -13.96
N ALA A 16 -16.57 2.89 -12.64
CA ALA A 16 -15.58 3.72 -11.97
C ALA A 16 -14.15 3.37 -12.40
N GLU A 17 -13.87 2.09 -12.66
CA GLU A 17 -12.54 1.61 -13.07
C GLU A 17 -12.18 1.98 -14.51
N ASP A 18 -13.16 2.32 -15.33
CA ASP A 18 -12.98 2.71 -16.73
C ASP A 18 -12.72 4.22 -16.90
N ASN A 19 -12.82 5.00 -15.83
CA ASN A 19 -12.69 6.45 -15.88
C ASN A 19 -11.27 6.94 -15.54
N ARG A 20 -10.52 7.42 -16.55
CA ARG A 20 -9.14 7.91 -16.39
C ARG A 20 -9.08 9.25 -15.67
N GLU A 21 -9.98 10.16 -16.02
CA GLU A 21 -10.06 11.53 -15.49
C GLU A 21 -10.42 11.56 -14.01
N LEU A 22 -11.15 10.54 -13.53
CA LEU A 22 -11.49 10.39 -12.12
C LEU A 22 -10.23 10.23 -11.26
N ALA A 23 -9.25 9.42 -11.71
CA ALA A 23 -7.99 9.26 -10.98
C ALA A 23 -7.19 10.57 -10.90
N VAL A 24 -7.18 11.35 -11.97
CA VAL A 24 -6.55 12.68 -12.00
C VAL A 24 -7.23 13.61 -10.99
N SER A 25 -8.55 13.62 -10.98
CA SER A 25 -9.35 14.46 -10.07
C SER A 25 -9.13 14.07 -8.61
N ASP A 26 -9.09 12.77 -8.32
CA ASP A 26 -8.82 12.22 -6.99
C ASP A 26 -7.40 12.58 -6.50
N LEU A 27 -6.39 12.51 -7.38
CA LEU A 27 -5.01 12.88 -7.05
C LEU A 27 -4.86 14.39 -6.80
N LYS A 28 -5.51 15.23 -7.63
CA LYS A 28 -5.55 16.69 -7.44
C LYS A 28 -6.20 17.06 -6.12
N ALA A 29 -7.29 16.39 -5.74
CA ALA A 29 -7.98 16.63 -4.47
C ALA A 29 -7.10 16.36 -3.24
N LEU A 30 -6.07 15.51 -3.38
CA LEU A 30 -5.09 15.23 -2.34
C LEU A 30 -3.85 16.15 -2.39
N ASN A 31 -3.80 17.10 -3.33
CA ASN A 31 -2.60 17.90 -3.62
C ASN A 31 -1.36 17.05 -3.93
N PHE A 32 -1.56 15.92 -4.61
CA PHE A 32 -0.48 15.03 -5.05
C PHE A 32 0.54 15.80 -5.90
N ASN A 33 1.83 15.61 -5.62
CA ASN A 33 2.93 16.35 -6.26
C ASN A 33 4.18 15.45 -6.50
N GLU A 34 5.26 16.05 -7.00
CA GLU A 34 6.49 15.36 -7.39
C GLU A 34 7.24 14.68 -6.22
N LYS A 35 6.98 15.10 -4.98
CA LYS A 35 7.59 14.51 -3.77
C LYS A 35 6.87 13.26 -3.29
N ASP A 36 5.69 12.99 -3.84
CA ASP A 36 4.89 11.82 -3.52
C ASP A 36 5.32 10.62 -4.38
N VAL A 37 4.93 9.43 -3.92
CA VAL A 37 5.11 8.17 -4.67
C VAL A 37 3.73 7.60 -4.98
N LEU A 38 3.46 7.34 -6.26
CA LEU A 38 2.23 6.66 -6.69
C LEU A 38 2.51 5.17 -6.91
N VAL A 39 1.69 4.31 -6.30
CA VAL A 39 1.68 2.86 -6.56
C VAL A 39 0.36 2.49 -7.24
N GLY A 40 0.40 2.23 -8.54
CA GLY A 40 -0.76 1.74 -9.30
C GLY A 40 -0.99 0.25 -9.06
N ILE A 41 -2.22 -0.17 -8.75
CA ILE A 41 -2.55 -1.56 -8.41
C ILE A 41 -3.71 -2.04 -9.28
N ALA A 42 -3.45 -3.00 -10.16
CA ALA A 42 -4.50 -3.70 -10.88
C ALA A 42 -4.00 -5.08 -11.32
N ALA A 43 -4.73 -6.14 -10.99
CA ALA A 43 -4.33 -7.51 -11.35
C ALA A 43 -4.17 -7.66 -12.87
N SER A 44 -5.09 -7.04 -13.64
CA SER A 44 -5.10 -7.04 -15.09
C SER A 44 -3.89 -6.30 -15.70
N GLY A 45 -3.35 -5.31 -15.00
CA GLY A 45 -2.28 -4.42 -15.48
C GLY A 45 -2.71 -3.42 -16.57
N ARG A 46 -4.02 -3.25 -16.79
CA ARG A 46 -4.59 -2.41 -17.87
C ARG A 46 -5.82 -1.58 -17.45
N THR A 47 -6.08 -1.46 -16.15
CA THR A 47 -7.29 -0.77 -15.67
C THR A 47 -7.20 0.74 -15.95
N PRO A 48 -8.13 1.34 -16.73
CA PRO A 48 -8.02 2.73 -17.17
C PRO A 48 -7.87 3.76 -16.04
N TYR A 49 -8.63 3.66 -14.96
CA TYR A 49 -8.48 4.54 -13.79
C TYR A 49 -7.04 4.54 -13.26
N VAL A 50 -6.42 3.37 -13.14
CA VAL A 50 -5.05 3.25 -12.63
C VAL A 50 -4.05 3.85 -13.61
N LEU A 51 -4.21 3.58 -14.91
CA LEU A 51 -3.36 4.15 -15.96
C LEU A 51 -3.43 5.68 -16.00
N GLY A 52 -4.64 6.26 -15.93
CA GLY A 52 -4.83 7.71 -15.89
C GLY A 52 -4.14 8.36 -14.68
N GLY A 53 -4.22 7.72 -13.50
CA GLY A 53 -3.51 8.19 -12.32
C GLY A 53 -1.98 8.11 -12.49
N MET A 54 -1.48 7.02 -13.07
CA MET A 54 -0.04 6.82 -13.31
C MET A 54 0.53 7.84 -14.31
N GLU A 55 -0.14 8.08 -15.43
CA GLU A 55 0.28 9.08 -16.42
C GLU A 55 0.31 10.49 -15.81
N TYR A 56 -0.71 10.82 -15.01
CA TYR A 56 -0.73 12.11 -14.33
C TYR A 56 0.43 12.26 -13.33
N ALA A 57 0.68 11.24 -12.50
CA ALA A 57 1.81 11.28 -11.58
C ALA A 57 3.16 11.41 -12.30
N LEU A 58 3.35 10.70 -13.42
CA LEU A 58 4.54 10.85 -14.26
C LEU A 58 4.66 12.26 -14.85
N SER A 59 3.56 12.86 -15.30
CA SER A 59 3.56 14.23 -15.84
C SER A 59 3.99 15.29 -14.83
N LEU A 60 3.84 14.99 -13.53
CA LEU A 60 4.31 15.83 -12.43
C LEU A 60 5.76 15.55 -12.03
N GLY A 61 6.39 14.48 -12.56
CA GLY A 61 7.73 14.06 -12.16
C GLY A 61 7.77 13.22 -10.88
N ALA A 62 6.62 12.74 -10.40
CA ALA A 62 6.55 11.87 -9.22
C ALA A 62 7.11 10.47 -9.52
N THR A 63 7.55 9.77 -8.47
CA THR A 63 7.94 8.36 -8.62
C THR A 63 6.71 7.49 -8.79
N VAL A 64 6.69 6.66 -9.85
CA VAL A 64 5.57 5.77 -10.15
C VAL A 64 6.02 4.30 -10.17
N ALA A 65 5.36 3.51 -9.33
CA ALA A 65 5.48 2.05 -9.31
C ALA A 65 4.15 1.39 -9.71
N ALA A 66 4.22 0.15 -10.21
CA ALA A 66 3.05 -0.64 -10.59
C ALA A 66 3.08 -2.05 -9.99
N VAL A 67 1.92 -2.52 -9.52
CA VAL A 67 1.68 -3.89 -9.09
C VAL A 67 0.61 -4.52 -9.99
N SER A 68 1.01 -5.48 -10.82
CA SER A 68 0.11 -6.23 -11.71
C SER A 68 0.49 -7.70 -11.78
N CYS A 69 -0.40 -8.58 -12.25
CA CYS A 69 -0.13 -10.02 -12.29
C CYS A 69 0.06 -10.58 -13.70
N ASN A 70 0.00 -9.72 -14.71
CA ASN A 70 0.26 -10.06 -16.10
C ASN A 70 1.62 -9.47 -16.54
N PRO A 71 2.51 -10.28 -17.14
CA PRO A 71 3.75 -9.77 -17.72
C PRO A 71 3.45 -8.81 -18.87
N ASP A 72 4.37 -7.87 -19.11
CA ASP A 72 4.30 -6.88 -20.19
C ASP A 72 2.94 -6.15 -20.25
N SER A 73 2.39 -5.84 -19.09
CA SER A 73 1.16 -5.06 -18.98
C SER A 73 1.42 -3.58 -19.32
N GLU A 74 0.37 -2.86 -19.70
CA GLU A 74 0.46 -1.41 -19.97
C GLU A 74 0.99 -0.65 -18.73
N MET A 75 0.52 -1.02 -17.53
CA MET A 75 1.04 -0.48 -16.28
C MET A 75 2.52 -0.78 -16.07
N SER A 76 2.99 -1.99 -16.39
CA SER A 76 4.40 -2.34 -16.22
C SER A 76 5.33 -1.57 -17.14
N ARG A 77 4.89 -1.24 -18.36
CA ARG A 77 5.64 -0.39 -19.31
C ARG A 77 5.66 1.07 -18.89
N LEU A 78 4.60 1.54 -18.25
CA LEU A 78 4.46 2.92 -17.82
C LEU A 78 5.26 3.22 -16.54
N ALA A 79 5.34 2.27 -15.61
CA ALA A 79 6.00 2.48 -14.32
C ALA A 79 7.54 2.49 -14.41
N GLY A 80 8.18 3.37 -13.64
CA GLY A 80 9.63 3.30 -13.42
C GLY A 80 10.06 2.10 -12.58
N ILE A 81 9.14 1.55 -11.78
CA ILE A 81 9.33 0.33 -10.98
C ILE A 81 8.13 -0.60 -11.21
N ALA A 82 8.34 -1.69 -11.95
CA ALA A 82 7.32 -2.70 -12.20
C ALA A 82 7.48 -3.91 -11.26
N ILE A 83 6.43 -4.22 -10.49
CA ILE A 83 6.35 -5.39 -9.61
C ILE A 83 5.29 -6.34 -10.17
N THR A 84 5.76 -7.42 -10.82
CA THR A 84 4.88 -8.30 -11.60
C THR A 84 4.89 -9.76 -11.10
N PRO A 85 4.25 -10.08 -9.95
CA PRO A 85 4.09 -11.46 -9.51
C PRO A 85 3.17 -12.24 -10.45
N VAL A 86 3.74 -13.11 -11.29
CA VAL A 86 2.96 -13.99 -12.17
C VAL A 86 2.39 -15.17 -11.37
N VAL A 87 1.13 -15.05 -10.95
CA VAL A 87 0.45 -16.04 -10.11
C VAL A 87 -0.25 -17.16 -10.91
N GLY A 88 -0.29 -17.04 -12.24
CA GLY A 88 -0.97 -17.95 -13.16
C GLY A 88 -2.52 -17.86 -13.11
N PRO A 89 -3.23 -18.69 -13.87
CA PRO A 89 -4.69 -18.67 -13.96
C PRO A 89 -5.37 -18.90 -12.60
N GLU A 90 -6.45 -18.17 -12.34
CA GLU A 90 -7.23 -18.34 -11.11
C GLU A 90 -8.06 -19.63 -11.13
N VAL A 91 -8.32 -20.19 -9.95
CA VAL A 91 -9.16 -21.41 -9.80
C VAL A 91 -10.57 -21.16 -10.34
N ILE A 92 -11.11 -19.96 -10.11
CA ILE A 92 -12.30 -19.46 -10.79
C ILE A 92 -11.81 -18.48 -11.86
N THR A 93 -12.02 -18.81 -13.13
CA THR A 93 -11.55 -18.00 -14.26
C THR A 93 -11.93 -16.53 -14.10
N GLY A 94 -10.92 -15.65 -14.10
CA GLY A 94 -11.09 -14.20 -13.98
C GLY A 94 -11.29 -13.66 -12.56
N SER A 95 -11.45 -14.52 -11.55
CA SER A 95 -11.65 -14.10 -10.14
C SER A 95 -10.34 -13.68 -9.47
N SER A 96 -9.75 -12.59 -9.95
CA SER A 96 -8.45 -12.05 -9.50
C SER A 96 -8.38 -11.65 -8.02
N ARG A 97 -9.52 -11.55 -7.32
CA ARG A 97 -9.56 -11.40 -5.86
C ARG A 97 -8.89 -12.54 -5.09
N MET A 98 -8.59 -13.65 -5.76
CA MET A 98 -7.96 -14.85 -5.19
C MET A 98 -6.43 -14.72 -5.13
N LYS A 99 -5.68 -15.39 -6.01
CA LYS A 99 -4.20 -15.39 -5.94
C LYS A 99 -3.63 -14.01 -6.21
N ALA A 100 -4.13 -13.29 -7.21
CA ALA A 100 -3.63 -11.95 -7.53
C ALA A 100 -3.85 -10.97 -6.36
N GLY A 101 -5.04 -10.97 -5.75
CA GLY A 101 -5.34 -10.18 -4.55
C GLY A 101 -4.45 -10.55 -3.35
N THR A 102 -4.15 -11.84 -3.17
CA THR A 102 -3.24 -12.31 -2.12
C THR A 102 -1.82 -11.80 -2.37
N ALA A 103 -1.31 -11.89 -3.60
CA ALA A 103 0.00 -11.38 -3.97
C ALA A 103 0.11 -9.86 -3.76
N GLN A 104 -0.90 -9.10 -4.18
CA GLN A 104 -0.98 -7.66 -3.96
C GLN A 104 -0.91 -7.31 -2.47
N LYS A 105 -1.67 -8.01 -1.62
CA LYS A 105 -1.61 -7.81 -0.16
C LYS A 105 -0.19 -8.03 0.38
N LEU A 106 0.48 -9.11 -0.01
CA LEU A 106 1.83 -9.41 0.47
C LEU A 106 2.83 -8.34 0.04
N ILE A 107 2.74 -7.89 -1.20
CA ILE A 107 3.61 -6.83 -1.75
C ILE A 107 3.40 -5.51 -1.01
N LEU A 108 2.14 -5.08 -0.81
CA LEU A 108 1.85 -3.83 -0.10
C LEU A 108 2.30 -3.88 1.37
N ASN A 109 2.16 -5.04 2.01
CA ASN A 109 2.71 -5.27 3.34
C ASN A 109 4.24 -5.11 3.33
N MET A 110 4.94 -5.65 2.33
CA MET A 110 6.40 -5.53 2.20
C MET A 110 6.84 -4.08 1.96
N ILE A 111 6.16 -3.35 1.06
CA ILE A 111 6.48 -1.95 0.74
C ILE A 111 6.38 -1.09 2.01
N THR A 112 5.24 -1.15 2.69
CA THR A 112 4.98 -0.31 3.87
C THR A 112 5.87 -0.71 5.05
N THR A 113 5.99 -2.00 5.34
CA THR A 113 6.85 -2.48 6.44
C THR A 113 8.31 -2.16 6.19
N GLY A 114 8.81 -2.40 4.97
CA GLY A 114 10.18 -2.09 4.58
C GLY A 114 10.48 -0.60 4.67
N ALA A 115 9.57 0.26 4.20
CA ALA A 115 9.72 1.71 4.32
C ALA A 115 9.74 2.17 5.78
N MET A 116 8.87 1.64 6.64
CA MET A 116 8.80 2.01 8.06
C MET A 116 10.03 1.52 8.85
N ILE A 117 10.58 0.35 8.53
CA ILE A 117 11.86 -0.10 9.10
C ILE A 117 12.97 0.89 8.71
N ARG A 118 13.04 1.25 7.42
CA ARG A 118 14.05 2.18 6.89
C ARG A 118 13.92 3.61 7.43
N SER A 119 12.74 4.03 7.87
CA SER A 119 12.51 5.34 8.50
C SER A 119 12.68 5.34 10.02
N GLY A 120 13.16 4.24 10.61
CA GLY A 120 13.51 4.17 12.04
C GLY A 120 12.33 3.88 12.98
N LYS A 121 11.18 3.42 12.44
CA LYS A 121 9.98 3.10 13.25
C LYS A 121 10.07 1.75 13.97
N VAL A 122 11.16 1.00 13.74
CA VAL A 122 11.40 -0.34 14.28
C VAL A 122 12.78 -0.36 14.93
N TYR A 123 12.86 -0.92 16.14
CA TYR A 123 14.13 -1.18 16.85
C TYR A 123 14.37 -2.69 16.93
N GLY A 124 15.43 -3.18 16.28
CA GLY A 124 15.61 -4.61 16.07
C GLY A 124 14.41 -5.19 15.29
N ASN A 125 13.60 -6.01 15.96
CA ASN A 125 12.31 -6.52 15.44
C ASN A 125 11.10 -6.03 16.26
N LEU A 126 11.29 -5.03 17.12
CA LEU A 126 10.27 -4.45 17.99
C LEU A 126 9.60 -3.26 17.31
N MET A 127 8.27 -3.22 17.40
CA MET A 127 7.44 -2.12 16.90
C MET A 127 7.54 -0.91 17.85
N ALA A 128 8.70 -0.25 17.83
CA ALA A 128 9.06 0.78 18.80
C ALA A 128 8.12 2.00 18.76
N ASP A 129 7.65 2.40 17.57
CA ASP A 129 6.71 3.51 17.41
C ASP A 129 5.25 3.04 17.42
N VAL A 130 4.84 2.40 18.52
CA VAL A 130 3.46 1.94 18.72
C VAL A 130 2.66 2.94 19.54
N GLU A 131 1.49 3.33 19.03
CA GLU A 131 0.53 4.18 19.76
C GLU A 131 -0.34 3.33 20.69
N ALA A 132 -0.32 3.62 21.98
CA ALA A 132 -1.07 2.86 22.98
C ALA A 132 -2.54 3.32 23.13
N THR A 133 -3.36 2.99 22.13
CA THR A 133 -4.79 3.36 22.10
C THR A 133 -5.72 2.44 22.91
N ASN A 134 -5.20 1.35 23.48
CA ASN A 134 -5.97 0.40 24.30
C ASN A 134 -5.06 -0.37 25.26
N ALA A 135 -5.64 -1.03 26.26
CA ALA A 135 -4.92 -1.76 27.30
C ALA A 135 -3.92 -2.79 26.75
N LYS A 136 -4.26 -3.49 25.66
CA LYS A 136 -3.33 -4.45 25.01
C LYS A 136 -2.10 -3.75 24.46
N LEU A 137 -2.25 -2.57 23.86
CA LEU A 137 -1.14 -1.81 23.29
C LEU A 137 -0.30 -1.11 24.37
N VAL A 138 -0.91 -0.64 25.47
CA VAL A 138 -0.19 -0.17 26.67
C VAL A 138 0.72 -1.28 27.21
N GLU A 139 0.18 -2.49 27.39
CA GLU A 139 0.98 -3.63 27.85
C GLU A 139 2.06 -4.04 26.84
N ARG A 140 1.82 -3.82 25.55
CA ARG A 140 2.82 -4.07 24.50
C ARG A 140 3.99 -3.08 24.60
N GLN A 141 3.72 -1.79 24.84
CA GLN A 141 4.78 -0.77 25.00
C GLN A 141 5.72 -1.13 26.14
N LYS A 142 5.17 -1.48 27.31
CA LYS A 142 5.97 -1.92 28.47
C LYS A 142 6.90 -3.07 28.11
N ARG A 143 6.36 -4.11 27.45
CA ARG A 143 7.15 -5.27 27.00
C ARG A 143 8.22 -4.88 25.98
N ILE A 144 7.94 -3.94 25.10
CA ILE A 144 8.91 -3.44 24.11
C ILE A 144 10.06 -2.73 24.81
N VAL A 145 9.78 -1.83 25.76
CA VAL A 145 10.82 -1.14 26.53
C VAL A 145 11.67 -2.15 27.29
N MET A 146 11.05 -3.04 28.06
CA MET A 146 11.76 -4.10 28.79
C MET A 146 12.62 -4.97 27.87
N ALA A 147 12.12 -5.36 26.70
CA ALA A 147 12.87 -6.17 25.75
C ALA A 147 14.02 -5.41 25.07
N ALA A 148 13.89 -4.09 24.90
CA ALA A 148 14.91 -3.27 24.26
C ALA A 148 16.04 -2.85 25.20
N THR A 149 15.74 -2.68 26.50
CA THR A 149 16.67 -2.13 27.50
C THR A 149 17.06 -3.13 28.60
N GLU A 150 16.42 -4.31 28.62
CA GLU A 150 16.58 -5.33 29.66
C GLU A 150 16.21 -4.85 31.07
N CYS A 151 15.41 -3.78 31.20
CA CYS A 151 14.95 -3.26 32.49
C CYS A 151 13.76 -4.05 33.06
N ASP A 152 13.51 -3.87 34.36
CA ASP A 152 12.30 -4.42 34.97
C ASP A 152 11.03 -3.66 34.56
N ARG A 153 9.88 -4.24 34.92
CA ARG A 153 8.57 -3.68 34.57
C ARG A 153 8.32 -2.33 35.24
N ALA A 154 8.74 -2.15 36.49
CA ALA A 154 8.50 -0.92 37.23
C ALA A 154 9.24 0.26 36.57
N THR A 155 10.49 0.04 36.17
CA THR A 155 11.31 1.00 35.43
C THR A 155 10.70 1.33 34.08
N ALA A 156 10.23 0.32 33.33
CA ALA A 156 9.57 0.52 32.05
C ALA A 156 8.26 1.33 32.19
N GLU A 157 7.47 1.06 33.22
CA GLU A 157 6.23 1.78 33.51
C GLU A 157 6.47 3.23 33.93
N GLN A 158 7.57 3.52 34.62
CA GLN A 158 7.94 4.87 35.02
C GLN A 158 8.45 5.72 33.84
N ALA A 159 9.07 5.09 32.84
CA ALA A 159 9.68 5.79 31.70
C ALA A 159 8.70 6.10 30.56
N LEU A 160 7.56 5.39 30.48
CA LEU A 160 6.50 5.55 29.48
C LEU A 160 5.45 6.59 29.92
#